data_AF-A0A915HLG7-F1
#
_entry.id   AF-A0A915HLG7-F1
#
_cell.length_a   1.000
_cell.length_b   1.000
_cell.length_c   1.000
_cell.angle_alpha   90.00
_cell.angle_beta   90.00
_cell.angle_gamma   90.00
#
_symmetry.space_group_name_H-M   'P 1'
#
loop_
_entity.id
_entity.type
_entity.pdbx_description
1 polymer ?
#
loop_
_entity_poly.entity_id
_entity_poly.type
_entity_poly.pdbx_seq_one_letter_code
_entity_poly.pdbx_strand_id
1 'polypeptide(L)'
;GNAIFASGSPFATVELNGKTYSPGQGNNAYIFPGVALAVILFQVRHVPDELFLIASEVLSSVLTQEQMAKGRVYPPLTDIPEISVKIAVECSKYCYKMGIASQYPEPEDKEEFIRAQLYDCEYKTYKPDVYDWPDNLMKFS
;
A
#
# COMPACT_ATOMS: atom_id res chain seq x y z
N GLY A 1 -20.20 16.73 -20.15
CA GLY A 1 -19.15 16.90 -19.12
C GLY A 1 -19.64 16.76 -17.69
N ASN A 2 -20.88 16.30 -17.43
CA ASN A 2 -21.42 16.21 -16.06
C ASN A 2 -21.44 14.77 -15.52
N ALA A 3 -21.15 13.78 -16.37
CA ALA A 3 -21.07 12.38 -15.96
C ALA A 3 -19.75 12.12 -15.23
N ILE A 4 -19.82 11.40 -14.11
CA ILE A 4 -18.65 10.80 -13.46
C ILE A 4 -18.42 9.46 -14.14
N PHE A 5 -17.26 9.28 -14.77
CA PHE A 5 -16.97 8.11 -15.59
C PHE A 5 -15.69 7.41 -15.12
N ALA A 6 -15.78 6.09 -14.97
CA ALA A 6 -14.66 5.20 -14.78
C ALA A 6 -14.91 3.89 -15.56
N SER A 7 -13.83 3.23 -15.98
CA SER A 7 -13.87 1.99 -16.75
C SER A 7 -12.85 0.98 -16.23
N GLY A 8 -13.04 -0.31 -16.53
CA GLY A 8 -12.01 -1.31 -16.24
C GLY A 8 -10.81 -1.23 -17.18
N SER A 9 -11.03 -0.88 -18.45
CA SER A 9 -10.00 -0.72 -19.48
C SER A 9 -9.58 0.74 -19.68
N PRO A 10 -8.36 1.03 -20.17
CA PRO A 10 -7.92 2.39 -20.46
C PRO A 10 -8.73 3.01 -21.58
N PHE A 11 -9.18 4.25 -21.38
CA PHE A 11 -9.71 5.10 -22.44
C PHE A 11 -8.85 6.35 -22.58
N ALA A 12 -8.76 6.86 -23.81
CA ALA A 12 -8.04 8.09 -24.09
C ALA A 12 -8.71 9.29 -23.42
N THR A 13 -7.90 10.32 -23.15
CA THR A 13 -8.38 11.62 -22.68
C THR A 13 -9.34 12.24 -23.71
N VAL A 14 -10.40 12.89 -23.23
CA VAL A 14 -11.41 13.53 -24.06
C VAL A 14 -11.42 15.03 -23.79
N GLU A 15 -11.38 15.84 -24.85
CA GLU A 15 -11.59 17.29 -24.76
C GLU A 15 -13.05 17.61 -25.05
N LEU A 16 -13.69 18.37 -24.15
CA LEU A 16 -15.06 18.81 -24.33
C LEU A 16 -15.19 20.24 -23.80
N ASN A 17 -15.65 21.16 -24.65
CA ASN A 17 -15.87 22.58 -24.31
C ASN A 17 -14.63 23.27 -23.71
N GLY A 18 -13.43 23.00 -24.26
CA GLY A 18 -12.16 23.57 -23.77
C GLY A 18 -11.66 22.98 -22.44
N LYS A 19 -12.35 21.97 -21.89
CA LYS A 19 -11.91 21.23 -20.69
C LYS A 19 -11.49 19.82 -21.08
N THR A 20 -10.32 19.41 -20.57
CA THR A 20 -9.74 18.09 -20.77
C THR A 20 -10.18 17.15 -19.64
N TYR A 21 -10.72 15.99 -19.99
CA TYR A 21 -11.20 14.95 -19.07
C TYR A 21 -10.38 13.67 -19.27
N SER A 22 -9.76 13.18 -18.20
CA SER A 22 -9.04 11.90 -18.22
C SER A 22 -9.83 10.87 -17.40
N PRO A 23 -10.54 9.93 -18.06
CA PRO A 23 -11.35 8.94 -17.36
C PRO A 23 -10.46 8.02 -16.50
N GLY A 24 -10.89 7.79 -15.25
CA GLY A 24 -10.16 6.92 -14.32
C GLY A 24 -10.40 5.44 -14.60
N GLN A 25 -9.45 4.60 -14.17
CA GLN A 25 -9.59 3.14 -14.27
C GLN A 25 -9.98 2.53 -12.92
N GLY A 26 -11.13 1.86 -12.87
CA GLY A 26 -11.55 1.04 -11.73
C GLY A 26 -10.84 -0.30 -11.73
N ASN A 27 -9.54 -0.28 -11.39
CA ASN A 27 -8.70 -1.47 -11.39
C ASN A 27 -8.58 -2.07 -9.98
N ASN A 28 -8.73 -3.38 -9.86
CA ASN A 28 -8.54 -4.11 -8.62
C ASN A 28 -7.11 -3.97 -8.04
N ALA A 29 -6.15 -3.56 -8.87
CA ALA A 29 -4.79 -3.24 -8.47
C ALA A 29 -4.68 -2.18 -7.35
N TYR A 30 -5.73 -1.37 -7.11
CA TYR A 30 -5.73 -0.42 -5.99
C TYR A 30 -6.02 -1.07 -4.62
N ILE A 31 -6.72 -2.21 -4.60
CA ILE A 31 -7.22 -2.81 -3.36
C ILE A 31 -6.41 -4.03 -2.97
N PHE A 32 -6.24 -4.99 -3.89
CA PHE A 32 -5.64 -6.29 -3.56
C PHE A 32 -4.23 -6.20 -2.99
N PRO A 33 -3.30 -5.37 -3.50
CA PRO A 33 -1.95 -5.33 -2.97
C PRO A 33 -1.90 -4.85 -1.51
N GLY A 34 -2.66 -3.81 -1.15
CA GLY A 34 -2.71 -3.30 0.22
C GLY A 34 -3.38 -4.25 1.20
N VAL A 35 -4.50 -4.87 0.80
CA VAL A 35 -5.19 -5.87 1.64
C VAL A 35 -4.31 -7.11 1.83
N ALA A 36 -3.71 -7.62 0.76
CA ALA A 36 -2.82 -8.78 0.84
C ALA A 36 -1.59 -8.49 1.72
N LEU A 37 -1.00 -7.30 1.60
CA LEU A 37 0.12 -6.87 2.44
C LEU A 37 -0.25 -6.91 3.93
N ALA A 38 -1.41 -6.38 4.32
CA ALA A 38 -1.87 -6.48 5.71
C ALA A 38 -2.11 -7.92 6.16
N VAL A 39 -2.79 -8.72 5.34
CA VAL A 39 -3.10 -10.12 5.69
C VAL A 39 -1.83 -10.93 5.93
N ILE A 40 -0.83 -10.75 5.07
CA ILE A 40 0.45 -11.45 5.16
C ILE A 40 1.24 -10.98 6.39
N LEU A 41 1.45 -9.66 6.52
CA LEU A 41 2.33 -9.10 7.56
C LEU A 41 1.76 -9.27 8.98
N PHE A 42 0.44 -9.20 9.13
CA PHE A 42 -0.22 -9.32 10.43
C PHE A 42 -0.81 -10.72 10.69
N GLN A 43 -0.55 -11.67 9.78
CA GLN A 43 -0.95 -13.07 9.88
C GLN A 43 -2.46 -13.22 10.17
N VAL A 44 -3.28 -12.54 9.38
CA VAL A 44 -4.73 -12.51 9.55
C VAL A 44 -5.33 -13.81 9.01
N ARG A 45 -6.13 -14.52 9.83
CA ARG A 45 -6.64 -15.86 9.48
C ARG A 45 -7.84 -15.85 8.52
N HIS A 46 -8.70 -14.85 8.67
CA HIS A 46 -9.91 -14.68 7.87
C HIS A 46 -9.98 -13.23 7.43
N VAL A 47 -10.32 -13.01 6.15
CA VAL A 47 -10.42 -11.66 5.57
C VAL A 47 -11.90 -11.27 5.59
N PRO A 48 -12.36 -10.46 6.55
CA PRO A 48 -13.74 -10.02 6.61
C PRO A 48 -13.99 -8.89 5.59
N ASP A 49 -15.25 -8.68 5.21
CA ASP A 49 -15.66 -7.68 4.22
C ASP A 49 -15.25 -6.25 4.64
N GLU A 50 -15.17 -5.99 5.95
CA GLU A 50 -14.73 -4.72 6.51
C GLU A 50 -13.32 -4.31 6.06
N LEU A 51 -12.41 -5.27 5.79
CA LEU A 51 -11.08 -4.92 5.27
C LEU A 51 -11.15 -4.32 3.86
N PHE A 52 -12.08 -4.78 3.03
CA PHE A 52 -12.32 -4.20 1.69
C PHE A 52 -13.00 -2.83 1.77
N LEU A 53 -13.88 -2.64 2.76
CA LEU A 53 -14.49 -1.34 3.03
C LEU A 53 -13.43 -0.32 3.45
N ILE A 54 -12.57 -0.67 4.43
CA ILE A 54 -11.47 0.18 4.90
C ILE A 54 -10.52 0.51 3.74
N ALA A 55 -10.15 -0.48 2.92
CA ALA A 55 -9.31 -0.24 1.75
C ALA A 55 -9.93 0.76 0.77
N SER A 56 -11.25 0.70 0.58
CA SER A 56 -11.99 1.62 -0.29
C SER A 56 -12.04 3.04 0.30
N GLU A 57 -12.25 3.17 1.60
CA GLU A 57 -12.23 4.46 2.31
C GLU A 57 -10.85 5.13 2.22
N VAL A 58 -9.78 4.36 2.45
CA VAL A 58 -8.40 4.86 2.31
C VAL A 58 -8.13 5.30 0.88
N LEU A 59 -8.50 4.50 -0.12
CA LEU A 59 -8.33 4.86 -1.52
C LEU A 59 -9.05 6.19 -1.86
N SER A 60 -10.28 6.36 -1.36
CA SER A 60 -11.03 7.59 -1.56
C SER A 60 -10.38 8.79 -0.85
N SER A 61 -9.74 8.59 0.30
CA SER A 61 -9.07 9.67 1.07
C SER A 61 -7.81 10.20 0.39
N VAL A 62 -7.18 9.40 -0.48
CA VAL A 62 -5.94 9.78 -1.20
C VAL A 62 -6.24 10.70 -2.39
N LEU A 63 -7.48 10.75 -2.88
CA LEU A 63 -7.87 11.61 -4.00
C LEU A 63 -7.85 13.08 -3.61
N THR A 64 -7.08 13.88 -4.34
CA THR A 64 -7.06 15.33 -4.12
C THR A 64 -8.28 16.01 -4.75
N GLN A 65 -8.71 17.14 -4.18
CA GLN A 65 -9.81 17.92 -4.74
C GLN A 65 -9.55 18.37 -6.19
N GLU A 66 -8.29 18.63 -6.55
CA GLU A 66 -7.92 18.96 -7.93
C GLU A 66 -8.12 17.79 -8.90
N GLN A 67 -7.81 16.56 -8.48
CA GLN A 67 -8.03 15.38 -9.31
C GLN A 67 -9.52 15.14 -9.52
N MET A 68 -10.32 15.29 -8.48
CA MET A 68 -11.79 15.22 -8.57
C MET A 68 -12.36 16.31 -9.47
N ALA A 69 -11.86 17.56 -9.38
CA ALA A 69 -12.29 18.67 -10.23
C ALA A 69 -11.99 18.44 -11.73
N LYS A 70 -10.94 17.66 -12.03
CA LYS A 70 -10.58 17.19 -13.38
C LYS A 70 -11.39 15.96 -13.83
N GLY A 71 -12.34 15.49 -13.00
CA GLY A 71 -13.19 14.34 -13.29
C GLY A 71 -12.52 12.99 -13.08
N ARG A 72 -11.37 12.94 -12.37
CA ARG A 72 -10.74 11.67 -12.02
C ARG A 72 -11.39 11.10 -10.76
N VAL A 73 -11.70 9.81 -10.84
CA VAL A 73 -12.30 9.02 -9.75
C VAL A 73 -11.26 8.13 -9.05
N TYR A 74 -10.07 7.97 -9.66
CA TYR A 74 -8.98 7.17 -9.12
C TYR A 74 -7.66 7.95 -9.17
N PRO A 75 -6.76 7.73 -8.20
CA PRO A 75 -5.44 8.33 -8.20
C PRO A 75 -4.59 7.79 -9.37
N PRO A 76 -3.42 8.37 -9.63
CA PRO A 76 -2.46 7.80 -10.58
C PRO A 76 -2.02 6.38 -10.21
N LEU A 77 -1.80 5.52 -11.22
CA LEU A 77 -1.31 4.15 -11.02
C LEU A 77 0.10 4.10 -10.39
N THR A 78 0.89 5.18 -10.56
CA THR A 78 2.24 5.31 -9.94
C THR A 78 2.19 5.29 -8.42
N ASP A 79 1.04 5.64 -7.84
CA ASP A 79 0.89 5.82 -6.40
C ASP A 79 0.43 4.52 -5.72
N ILE A 80 0.17 3.45 -6.49
CA ILE A 80 -0.27 2.15 -5.97
C ILE A 80 0.59 1.62 -4.82
N PRO A 81 1.95 1.64 -4.89
CA PRO A 81 2.77 1.14 -3.79
C PRO A 81 2.51 1.89 -2.49
N GLU A 82 2.43 3.22 -2.55
CA GLU A 82 2.21 4.08 -1.38
C GLU A 82 0.77 3.94 -0.85
N ILE A 83 -0.22 3.85 -1.73
CA ILE A 83 -1.62 3.57 -1.36
C ILE A 83 -1.71 2.20 -0.66
N SER A 84 -0.98 1.21 -1.15
CA SER A 84 -0.98 -0.14 -0.58
C SER A 84 -0.44 -0.16 0.84
N VAL A 85 0.61 0.62 1.13
CA VAL A 85 1.14 0.80 2.49
C VAL A 85 0.08 1.44 3.39
N LYS A 86 -0.57 2.51 2.95
CA LYS A 86 -1.62 3.18 3.74
C LYS A 86 -2.81 2.28 4.03
N ILE A 87 -3.28 1.53 3.03
CA ILE A 87 -4.33 0.53 3.21
C ILE A 87 -3.87 -0.51 4.24
N ALA A 88 -2.64 -1.01 4.13
CA ALA A 88 -2.13 -2.02 5.03
C ALA A 88 -2.06 -1.52 6.49
N VAL A 89 -1.66 -0.26 6.70
CA VAL A 89 -1.65 0.39 8.01
C VAL A 89 -3.05 0.44 8.61
N GLU A 90 -4.05 0.94 7.89
CA GLU A 90 -5.43 1.03 8.44
C GLU A 90 -6.06 -0.34 8.66
N CYS A 91 -5.85 -1.29 7.74
CA CYS A 91 -6.28 -2.67 7.92
C CYS A 91 -5.64 -3.30 9.16
N SER A 92 -4.35 -3.03 9.43
CA SER A 92 -3.65 -3.56 10.61
C SER A 92 -4.25 -3.05 11.92
N LYS A 93 -4.58 -1.76 11.99
CA LYS A 93 -5.26 -1.16 13.16
C LYS A 93 -6.60 -1.85 13.43
N TYR A 94 -7.38 -2.09 12.39
CA TYR A 94 -8.63 -2.84 12.51
C TYR A 94 -8.40 -4.29 12.97
N CYS A 95 -7.39 -4.97 12.41
CA CYS A 95 -7.10 -6.36 12.75
C CYS A 95 -6.70 -6.54 14.22
N TYR A 96 -5.88 -5.64 14.78
CA TYR A 96 -5.54 -5.66 16.20
C TYR A 96 -6.74 -5.31 17.08
N LYS A 97 -7.52 -4.28 16.69
CA LYS A 97 -8.73 -3.90 17.43
C LYS A 97 -9.76 -5.02 17.54
N MET A 98 -9.92 -5.80 16.47
CA MET A 98 -10.85 -6.95 16.42
C MET A 98 -10.24 -8.25 16.95
N GLY A 99 -8.96 -8.26 17.32
CA GLY A 99 -8.27 -9.45 17.81
C GLY A 99 -8.09 -10.56 16.76
N ILE A 100 -8.07 -10.21 15.47
CA ILE A 100 -7.89 -11.15 14.35
C ILE A 100 -6.45 -11.20 13.82
N ALA A 101 -5.59 -10.26 14.24
CA ALA A 101 -4.16 -10.29 13.97
C ALA A 101 -3.46 -11.37 14.80
N SER A 102 -2.60 -12.17 14.17
CA SER A 102 -1.80 -13.21 14.85
C SER A 102 -0.32 -12.85 14.98
N GLN A 103 0.13 -11.76 14.37
CA GLN A 103 1.49 -11.24 14.53
C GLN A 103 1.65 -10.60 15.92
N TYR A 104 2.50 -11.18 16.77
CA TYR A 104 2.81 -10.66 18.11
C TYR A 104 4.32 -10.62 18.39
N PRO A 105 4.81 -9.62 19.16
CA PRO A 105 4.05 -8.50 19.72
C PRO A 105 3.51 -7.53 18.65
N GLU A 106 2.48 -6.75 19.00
CA GLU A 106 1.96 -5.69 18.12
C GLU A 106 3.06 -4.65 17.88
N PRO A 107 3.42 -4.33 16.61
CA PRO A 107 4.38 -3.29 16.32
C PRO A 107 3.91 -1.92 16.85
N GLU A 108 4.80 -1.19 17.51
CA GLU A 108 4.55 0.18 17.98
C GLU A 108 4.29 1.10 16.79
N ASP A 109 5.23 1.14 15.84
CA ASP A 109 5.07 1.79 14.54
C ASP A 109 4.74 0.75 13.46
N LYS A 110 3.46 0.74 13.06
CA LYS A 110 2.96 -0.17 12.01
C LYS A 110 3.44 0.23 10.63
N GLU A 111 3.61 1.52 10.36
CA GLU A 111 4.03 1.98 9.04
C GLU A 111 5.50 1.63 8.82
N GLU A 112 6.37 1.91 9.79
CA GLU A 112 7.78 1.53 9.74
C GLU A 112 7.93 0.00 9.60
N PHE A 113 7.17 -0.77 10.39
CA PHE A 113 7.16 -2.23 10.29
C PHE A 113 6.77 -2.71 8.90
N ILE A 114 5.72 -2.14 8.30
CA ILE A 114 5.28 -2.51 6.94
C ILE A 114 6.36 -2.16 5.92
N ARG A 115 6.92 -0.95 5.97
CA ARG A 115 7.94 -0.48 5.02
C ARG A 115 9.22 -1.32 5.08
N ALA A 116 9.62 -1.76 6.27
CA ALA A 116 10.78 -2.64 6.46
C ALA A 116 10.61 -4.04 5.82
N GLN A 117 9.37 -4.46 5.56
CA GLN A 117 9.05 -5.77 4.97
C GLN A 117 8.73 -5.70 3.48
N LEU A 118 8.69 -4.49 2.90
CA LEU A 118 8.48 -4.33 1.47
C LEU A 118 9.64 -4.90 0.68
N TYR A 119 9.32 -5.41 -0.50
CA TYR A 119 10.34 -5.89 -1.43
C TYR A 119 11.17 -4.71 -1.94
N ASP A 120 12.48 -4.80 -1.73
CA ASP A 120 13.46 -3.88 -2.28
C ASP A 120 13.95 -4.40 -3.64
N CYS A 121 13.83 -3.55 -4.66
CA CYS A 121 14.28 -3.84 -6.02
C CYS A 121 15.79 -3.62 -6.21
N GLU A 122 16.49 -3.07 -5.22
CA GLU A 122 17.94 -2.90 -5.27
C GLU A 122 18.69 -4.23 -5.10
N TYR A 123 19.83 -4.34 -5.80
CA TYR A 123 20.67 -5.53 -5.69
C TYR A 123 21.31 -5.61 -4.31
N LYS A 124 21.04 -6.71 -3.61
CA LYS A 124 21.70 -7.02 -2.34
C LYS A 124 23.16 -7.40 -2.58
N THR A 125 24.02 -6.97 -1.66
CA THR A 125 25.42 -7.39 -1.65
C THR A 125 25.51 -8.88 -1.31
N TYR A 126 26.27 -9.63 -2.11
CA TYR A 126 26.54 -11.06 -1.89
C TYR A 126 27.87 -11.31 -1.16
N LYS A 127 28.65 -10.25 -0.91
CA LYS A 127 29.87 -10.34 -0.12
C LYS A 127 29.50 -10.54 1.35
N PRO A 128 30.25 -11.38 2.09
CA PRO A 128 30.02 -11.55 3.51
C PRO A 128 30.30 -10.24 4.25
N ASP A 129 29.51 -9.97 5.29
CA ASP A 129 29.81 -8.88 6.23
C ASP A 129 31.00 -9.28 7.11
N VAL A 130 32.15 -8.67 6.83
CA VAL A 130 33.37 -8.87 7.61
C VAL A 130 33.46 -7.74 8.64
N TYR A 131 33.54 -8.09 9.91
CA TYR A 131 33.74 -7.16 11.02
C TYR A 131 34.84 -7.67 11.95
N ASP A 132 35.62 -6.75 12.51
CA ASP A 132 36.72 -7.08 13.41
C ASP A 132 36.20 -7.42 14.81
N TRP A 133 36.89 -8.36 15.46
CA TRP A 133 36.65 -8.72 16.86
C TRP A 133 37.74 -8.11 17.75
N PRO A 134 37.46 -7.82 19.04
CA PRO A 134 38.47 -7.30 19.95
C PRO A 134 39.70 -8.23 20.05
N ASP A 135 40.90 -7.67 19.83
CA ASP A 135 42.18 -8.41 19.76
C ASP A 135 42.48 -9.26 21.00
N ASN A 136 41.95 -8.87 22.17
CA ASN A 136 42.14 -9.56 23.44
C ASN A 136 41.40 -10.91 23.54
N LEU A 137 40.44 -11.18 22.64
CA LEU A 137 39.67 -12.41 22.60
C LEU A 137 40.03 -13.32 21.41
N MET A 138 40.82 -12.82 20.46
CA MET A 138 41.28 -13.59 19.30
C MET A 138 42.54 -14.44 19.56
N LYS A 139 43.19 -14.28 20.72
CA LYS A 139 44.38 -15.07 21.10
C LYS A 139 43.97 -16.29 21.92
N PHE A 140 43.73 -17.42 21.27
CA PHE A 140 43.78 -18.73 21.93
C PHE A 140 45.25 -19.17 22.00
N SER A 141 45.70 -19.51 23.21
CA SER A 141 47.04 -20.06 23.49
C SER A 141 47.29 -21.38 22.78
#